data_AF-A0A959JG33-F1
#
_entry.id   AF-A0A959JG33-F1
#
_cell.length_a   1.000
_cell.length_b   1.000
_cell.length_c   1.000
_cell.angle_alpha   90.00
_cell.angle_beta   90.00
_cell.angle_gamma   90.00
#
_symmetry.space_group_name_H-M   'P 1'
#
loop_
_entity.id
_entity.type
_entity.pdbx_description
1 polymer ?
#
loop_
_entity_poly.entity_id
_entity_poly.type
_entity_poly.pdbx_seq_one_letter_code
_entity_poly.pdbx_strand_id
1 'polypeptide(L)'
;SLSMGLSLHNSVAVIQGWLGKKSAFVRTPKFNIRNLSDSFRHHRYLAQSISWLTVFEGILSLYFLLAIGLGIYYGLTYFVIFHAMLAFGYGMIFYYSLRHLEAK
;
A
#
# COMPACT_ATOMS: atom_id res chain seq x y z
N SER A 1 -8.05 9.59 6.09
CA SER A 1 -6.86 9.62 5.21
C SER A 1 -6.46 8.25 4.70
N LEU A 2 -6.61 7.15 5.46
CA LEU A 2 -6.16 5.81 5.03
C LEU A 2 -6.71 5.40 3.64
N SER A 3 -8.00 5.69 3.39
CA SER A 3 -8.63 5.48 2.07
C SER A 3 -7.93 6.23 0.93
N MET A 4 -7.41 7.45 1.17
CA MET A 4 -6.66 8.20 0.15
C MET A 4 -5.30 7.55 -0.15
N GLY A 5 -4.64 6.95 0.84
CA GLY A 5 -3.38 6.23 0.60
C GLY A 5 -3.56 4.96 -0.25
N LEU A 6 -4.75 4.35 -0.23
CA LEU A 6 -5.08 3.20 -1.08
C LEU A 6 -5.32 3.58 -2.54
N SER A 7 -5.35 4.87 -2.88
CA SER A 7 -5.60 5.33 -4.25
C SER A 7 -4.54 4.83 -5.24
N LEU A 8 -3.28 4.70 -4.85
CA LEU A 8 -2.23 4.11 -5.70
C LEU A 8 -2.57 2.66 -6.10
N HIS A 9 -2.99 1.84 -5.14
CA HIS A 9 -3.40 0.45 -5.40
C HIS A 9 -4.62 0.39 -6.30
N ASN A 10 -5.59 1.27 -6.07
CA ASN A 10 -6.79 1.37 -6.90
C ASN A 10 -6.44 1.78 -8.33
N SER A 11 -5.58 2.78 -8.53
CA SER A 11 -5.12 3.20 -9.86
C SER A 11 -4.40 2.07 -10.59
N VAL A 12 -3.53 1.33 -9.89
CA VAL A 12 -2.82 0.18 -10.48
C VAL A 12 -3.81 -0.92 -10.89
N ALA A 13 -4.80 -1.22 -10.05
CA ALA A 13 -5.83 -2.21 -10.37
C ALA A 13 -6.67 -1.79 -11.58
N VAL A 14 -7.06 -0.51 -11.68
CA VAL A 14 -7.79 0.03 -12.84
C VAL A 14 -6.95 -0.08 -14.12
N ILE A 15 -5.66 0.30 -14.07
CA ILE A 15 -4.74 0.19 -15.22
C ILE A 15 -4.57 -1.27 -15.65
N GLN A 16 -4.39 -2.19 -14.69
CA GLN A 16 -4.27 -3.62 -14.98
C GLN A 16 -5.55 -4.18 -15.61
N GLY A 17 -6.71 -3.76 -15.12
CA GLY A 17 -8.01 -4.11 -15.69
C GLY A 17 -8.20 -3.56 -17.11
N TRP A 18 -7.82 -2.31 -17.35
CA TRP A 18 -7.88 -1.68 -18.68
C TRP A 18 -6.95 -2.37 -19.69
N LEU A 19 -5.76 -2.80 -19.26
CA LEU A 19 -4.83 -3.60 -20.07
C LEU A 19 -5.28 -5.07 -20.25
N GLY A 20 -6.42 -5.47 -19.67
CA GLY A 20 -6.96 -6.82 -19.80
C GLY A 20 -6.14 -7.90 -19.09
N LYS A 21 -5.31 -7.54 -18.10
CA LYS A 21 -4.59 -8.53 -17.29
C LYS A 21 -5.60 -9.36 -16.49
N LYS A 22 -5.70 -10.65 -16.81
CA LYS A 22 -6.58 -11.57 -16.09
C LYS A 22 -6.04 -11.77 -14.68
N SER A 23 -6.74 -11.22 -13.68
CA SER A 23 -6.52 -11.61 -12.29
C SER A 23 -7.03 -13.02 -12.09
N ALA A 24 -6.18 -13.93 -11.59
CA ALA A 24 -6.63 -15.25 -11.22
C ALA A 24 -7.55 -15.11 -10.00
N PHE A 25 -8.82 -15.48 -10.14
CA PHE A 25 -9.70 -15.69 -9.00
C PHE A 25 -9.27 -16.99 -8.30
N VAL A 26 -8.12 -16.94 -7.63
CA VAL A 26 -7.61 -18.06 -6.81
C VAL A 26 -8.61 -18.22 -5.69
N ARG A 27 -9.45 -19.26 -5.81
CA ARG A 27 -10.38 -19.61 -4.73
C ARG A 27 -9.54 -19.86 -3.47
N THR A 28 -10.02 -19.35 -2.35
CA THR A 28 -9.39 -19.55 -1.05
C THR A 28 -9.05 -21.04 -0.85
N PRO A 29 -7.79 -21.40 -0.58
CA PRO A 29 -7.40 -22.80 -0.47
C PRO A 29 -8.12 -23.45 0.71
N LYS A 30 -8.76 -24.60 0.47
CA LYS A 30 -9.40 -25.40 1.52
C LYS A 30 -8.33 -26.21 2.23
N PHE A 31 -7.80 -25.70 3.33
CA PHE A 31 -6.86 -26.44 4.17
C PHE A 31 -7.60 -27.62 4.81
N ASN A 32 -7.26 -28.85 4.42
CA ASN A 32 -7.85 -30.08 4.95
C ASN A 32 -7.17 -30.46 6.28
N ILE A 33 -7.24 -29.57 7.26
CA ILE A 33 -6.63 -29.74 8.58
C ILE A 33 -7.38 -30.86 9.30
N ARG A 34 -6.71 -31.97 9.59
CA ARG A 34 -7.33 -33.13 10.26
C ARG A 34 -6.84 -33.34 11.69
N ASN A 35 -5.66 -32.85 12.03
CA ASN A 35 -5.02 -33.04 13.34
C ASN A 35 -4.51 -31.71 13.92
N LEU A 36 -4.41 -31.59 15.25
CA LEU A 36 -3.82 -30.41 15.93
C LEU A 36 -2.32 -30.21 15.63
N SER A 37 -1.63 -31.21 15.10
CA SER A 37 -0.22 -31.16 14.69
C SER A 37 0.00 -30.79 13.22
N ASP A 38 -1.08 -30.63 12.43
CA ASP A 38 -0.95 -30.24 11.02
C ASP A 38 -0.37 -28.81 10.93
N SER A 39 0.83 -28.71 10.36
CA SER A 39 1.56 -27.47 10.31
C SER A 39 1.05 -26.56 9.19
N PHE A 40 0.66 -25.33 9.53
CA PHE A 40 0.36 -24.24 8.58
C PHE A 40 1.59 -23.79 7.74
N ARG A 41 2.75 -24.43 7.93
CA ARG A 41 4.06 -24.06 7.36
C ARG A 41 4.31 -24.58 5.93
N HIS A 42 3.37 -24.48 5.00
CA HIS A 42 3.74 -24.60 3.59
C HIS A 42 4.13 -23.21 3.04
N HIS A 43 5.45 -22.98 3.07
CA HIS A 43 6.22 -21.73 2.95
C HIS A 43 6.13 -20.98 1.62
N ARG A 44 5.00 -20.99 0.89
CA ARG A 44 4.92 -20.38 -0.45
C ARG A 44 4.33 -18.97 -0.51
N TYR A 45 3.82 -18.43 0.60
CA TYR A 45 3.12 -17.14 0.65
C TYR A 45 3.91 -15.99 1.28
N LEU A 46 5.21 -16.16 1.49
CA LEU A 46 6.09 -15.09 1.99
C LEU A 46 6.99 -14.64 0.85
N ALA A 47 6.46 -13.83 -0.06
CA ALA A 47 7.31 -13.03 -0.92
C ALA A 47 7.93 -11.94 -0.05
N GLN A 48 9.18 -12.15 0.35
CA GLN A 48 9.95 -11.39 1.36
C GLN A 48 10.57 -10.08 0.81
N SER A 49 9.94 -9.45 -0.17
CA SER A 49 10.55 -8.32 -0.88
C SER A 49 9.73 -7.05 -0.74
N ILE A 50 10.42 -5.92 -0.64
CA ILE A 50 9.81 -4.60 -0.81
C ILE A 50 9.14 -4.57 -2.19
N SER A 51 7.82 -4.43 -2.19
CA SER A 51 7.06 -4.25 -3.43
C SER A 51 7.44 -2.91 -4.06
N TRP A 52 7.48 -2.85 -5.38
CA TRP A 52 7.60 -1.60 -6.12
C TRP A 52 6.52 -0.58 -5.69
N LEU A 53 5.32 -1.06 -5.32
CA LEU A 53 4.25 -0.22 -4.79
C LEU A 53 4.65 0.46 -3.48
N THR A 54 5.35 -0.25 -2.58
CA THR A 54 5.82 0.31 -1.31
C THR A 54 6.87 1.41 -1.52
N VAL A 55 7.73 1.28 -2.53
CA VAL A 55 8.65 2.36 -2.90
C VAL A 55 7.89 3.62 -3.35
N PHE A 56 6.85 3.43 -4.19
CA PHE A 56 5.99 4.53 -4.63
C PHE A 56 5.20 5.19 -3.50
N GLU A 57 4.72 4.42 -2.52
CA GLU A 57 4.06 4.96 -1.33
C GLU A 57 4.99 5.90 -0.55
N GLY A 58 6.27 5.51 -0.37
CA GLY A 58 7.28 6.35 0.28
C GLY A 58 7.58 7.63 -0.52
N ILE A 59 7.77 7.52 -1.83
CA ILE A 59 8.01 8.67 -2.71
C ILE A 59 6.82 9.65 -2.68
N LEU A 60 5.59 9.14 -2.79
CA LEU A 60 4.39 9.97 -2.74
C LEU A 60 4.23 10.63 -1.37
N SER A 61 4.51 9.92 -0.27
CA SER A 61 4.49 10.51 1.06
C SER A 61 5.44 11.72 1.17
N LEU A 62 6.69 11.56 0.72
CA LEU A 62 7.67 12.64 0.71
C LEU A 62 7.26 13.79 -0.22
N TYR A 63 6.75 13.48 -1.40
CA TYR A 63 6.24 14.47 -2.35
C TYR A 63 5.14 15.34 -1.72
N PHE A 64 4.16 14.73 -1.03
CA PHE A 64 3.08 15.47 -0.39
C PHE A 64 3.56 16.26 0.84
N LEU A 65 4.57 15.78 1.57
CA LEU A 65 5.21 16.55 2.63
C LEU A 65 5.87 17.83 2.10
N LEU A 66 6.59 17.73 0.96
CA LEU A 66 7.17 18.91 0.31
C LEU A 66 6.08 19.85 -0.20
N ALA A 67 5.00 19.31 -0.77
CA ALA A 67 3.89 20.10 -1.27
C ALA A 67 3.14 20.87 -0.16
N ILE A 68 3.11 20.36 1.07
CA ILE A 68 2.61 21.13 2.23
C ILE A 68 3.48 22.36 2.47
N GLY A 69 4.81 22.20 2.49
CA GLY A 69 5.76 23.29 2.68
C GLY A 69 5.65 24.36 1.58
N LEU A 70 5.57 23.93 0.33
CA LEU A 70 5.36 24.82 -0.80
C LEU A 70 3.98 25.49 -0.76
N GLY A 71 2.94 24.76 -0.37
CA GLY A 71 1.59 25.30 -0.23
C GLY A 71 1.52 26.43 0.81
N ILE A 72 2.24 26.30 1.92
CA ILE A 72 2.35 27.37 2.92
C ILE A 72 3.17 28.54 2.36
N TYR A 73 4.30 28.26 1.70
CA TYR A 73 5.18 29.29 1.13
C TYR A 73 4.48 30.18 0.09
N TYR A 74 3.70 29.57 -0.82
CA TYR A 74 2.95 30.28 -1.86
C TYR A 74 1.58 30.81 -1.39
N GLY A 75 1.22 30.62 -0.12
CA GLY A 75 -0.08 31.06 0.43
C GLY A 75 -1.29 30.26 -0.07
N LEU A 76 -1.07 29.07 -0.65
CA LEU A 76 -2.11 28.14 -1.14
C LEU A 76 -2.68 27.27 -0.01
N THR A 77 -3.12 27.91 1.08
CA THR A 77 -3.51 27.26 2.33
C THR A 77 -4.69 26.28 2.17
N TYR A 78 -5.60 26.54 1.23
CA TYR A 78 -6.76 25.66 0.96
C TYR A 78 -6.34 24.24 0.57
N PHE A 79 -5.23 24.12 -0.17
CA PHE A 79 -4.76 22.81 -0.63
C PHE A 79 -3.94 22.08 0.43
N VAL A 80 -3.42 22.78 1.44
CA VAL A 80 -2.55 22.19 2.47
C VAL A 80 -3.26 21.07 3.22
N ILE A 81 -4.56 21.20 3.50
CA ILE A 81 -5.30 20.14 4.19
C ILE A 81 -5.38 18.85 3.37
N PHE A 82 -5.58 18.96 2.05
CA PHE A 82 -5.60 17.80 1.15
C PHE A 82 -4.22 17.15 1.03
N HIS A 83 -3.16 17.96 0.89
CA HIS A 83 -1.78 17.45 0.85
C HIS A 83 -1.39 16.81 2.18
N ALA A 84 -1.83 17.34 3.33
CA ALA A 84 -1.63 16.72 4.65
C ALA A 84 -2.33 15.36 4.77
N MET A 85 -3.59 15.26 4.31
CA MET A 85 -4.31 13.99 4.30
C MET A 85 -3.62 12.93 3.41
N LEU A 86 -3.04 13.35 2.28
CA LEU A 86 -2.30 12.48 1.36
C LEU A 86 -0.94 12.07 1.94
N ALA A 87 -0.17 13.02 2.47
CA ALA A 87 1.12 12.76 3.13
C ALA A 87 0.97 11.75 4.26
N PHE A 88 -0.04 11.94 5.12
CA PHE A 88 -0.35 11.04 6.23
C PHE A 88 -0.92 9.69 5.74
N GLY A 89 -1.78 9.69 4.72
CA GLY A 89 -2.33 8.47 4.14
C GLY A 89 -1.23 7.56 3.57
N TYR A 90 -0.39 8.07 2.68
CA TYR A 90 0.73 7.34 2.10
C TYR A 90 1.80 6.99 3.13
N GLY A 91 2.11 7.92 4.05
CA GLY A 91 3.10 7.69 5.10
C GLY A 91 2.71 6.56 6.05
N MET A 92 1.42 6.47 6.44
CA MET A 92 0.95 5.35 7.26
C MET A 92 1.04 4.02 6.53
N ILE A 93 0.58 3.94 5.27
CA ILE A 93 0.64 2.69 4.51
C ILE A 93 2.10 2.26 4.31
N PHE A 94 2.97 3.19 3.96
CA PHE A 94 4.41 2.93 3.84
C PHE A 94 5.02 2.40 5.16
N TYR A 95 4.73 3.08 6.28
CA TYR A 95 5.19 2.65 7.61
C TYR A 95 4.70 1.25 7.98
N TYR A 96 3.41 0.96 7.81
CA TYR A 96 2.87 -0.36 8.11
C TYR A 96 3.42 -1.45 7.16
N SER A 97 3.63 -1.12 5.88
CA SER A 97 4.28 -2.00 4.90
C SER A 97 5.69 -2.37 5.35
N LEU A 98 6.50 -1.41 5.80
CA LEU A 98 7.84 -1.67 6.33
C LEU A 98 7.81 -2.46 7.63
N ARG A 99 6.97 -2.06 8.60
CA ARG A 99 6.84 -2.77 9.88
C ARG A 99 6.41 -4.22 9.69
N HIS A 100 5.54 -4.50 8.72
CA HIS A 100 5.13 -5.87 8.40
C HIS A 100 6.27 -6.71 7.82
N LEU A 101 7.20 -6.08 7.09
CA LEU A 101 8.41 -6.73 6.59
C LEU A 101 9.44 -6.97 7.71
N GLU A 102 9.54 -6.07 8.69
CA GLU A 102 10.49 -6.17 9.81
C GLU A 102 10.01 -7.10 10.94
N ALA A 103 8.70 -7.17 11.21
CA ALA A 103 8.13 -7.93 12.33
C ALA A 103 8.12 -9.46 12.10
N LYS A 104 8.87 -9.98 11.13
CA LYS A 104 8.80 -11.38 10.73
C LYS A 104 10.15 -11.99 10.37
#